data_AF-A0A6G3XYJ4-F1
#
_entry.id   AF-A0A6G3XYJ4-F1
#
_cell.length_a   1.000
_cell.length_b   1.000
_cell.length_c   1.000
_cell.angle_alpha   90.00
_cell.angle_beta   90.00
_cell.angle_gamma   90.00
#
_symmetry.space_group_name_H-M   'P 1'
#
loop_
_entity.id
_entity.type
_entity.pdbx_description
1 polymer ?
#
loop_
_entity_poly.entity_id
_entity_poly.type
_entity_poly.pdbx_seq_one_letter_code
_entity_poly.pdbx_strand_id
1 'polypeptide(L)' 'RASVESVREMMRQSVGAVPEGLPVSTVAMSDEYDPVGMWLRANARPFYDREAHAPAGPPPLAAPGYGYPPQPR' A
#
# COMPACT_ATOMS: atom_id res chain seq x y z
N ARG A 1 -10.46 8.11 8.38
CA ARG A 1 -10.35 9.58 8.20
C ARG A 1 -9.15 10.16 8.96
N ALA A 2 -9.08 10.03 10.29
CA ALA A 2 -7.94 10.51 11.08
C ALA A 2 -6.57 9.96 10.61
N SER A 3 -6.49 8.67 10.24
CA SER A 3 -5.27 8.07 9.70
C SER A 3 -4.83 8.71 8.37
N VAL A 4 -5.76 9.10 7.50
CA VAL A 4 -5.45 9.76 6.22
C VAL A 4 -4.87 11.14 6.47
N GLU A 5 -5.45 11.89 7.41
CA GLU A 5 -4.93 13.21 7.77
C GLU A 5 -3.53 13.11 8.42
N SER A 6 -3.33 12.15 9.32
CA SER A 6 -2.01 11.90 9.91
C SER A 6 -0.94 11.56 8.85
N VAL A 7 -1.28 10.74 7.85
CA VAL A 7 -0.36 10.46 6.73
C VAL A 7 -0.13 11.71 5.88
N ARG A 8 -1.15 12.53 5.65
CA ARG A 8 -1.02 13.79 4.91
C ARG A 8 -0.05 14.75 5.61
N GLU A 9 -0.18 14.90 6.93
CA GLU A 9 0.75 15.68 7.76
C GLU A 9 2.19 15.16 7.64
N MET A 10 2.37 13.84 7.81
CA MET A 10 3.68 13.19 7.70
C MET A 10 4.32 13.43 6.33
N MET A 11 3.54 13.33 5.24
CA MET A 11 4.06 13.58 3.89
C MET A 11 4.44 15.04 3.67
N ARG A 12 3.67 16.01 4.19
CA ARG A 12 4.04 17.43 4.09
C ARG A 12 5.37 17.74 4.76
N GLN A 13 5.64 17.12 5.91
CA GLN A 13 6.92 17.25 6.60
C GLN A 13 8.05 16.55 5.82
N SER A 14 7.78 15.37 5.26
CA SER A 14 8.79 14.54 4.58
C SER A 14 9.22 15.10 3.22
N VAL A 15 8.33 15.78 2.49
CA VAL A 15 8.66 16.38 1.18
C VAL A 15 9.78 17.42 1.28
N GLY A 16 9.93 18.09 2.43
CA GLY A 16 11.03 19.03 2.65
C GLY A 16 12.42 18.37 2.70
N ALA A 17 12.50 17.05 2.89
CA ALA A 17 13.75 16.31 2.88
C ALA A 17 14.12 15.74 1.50
N VAL A 18 13.30 15.99 0.47
CA VAL A 18 13.51 15.48 -0.89
C VAL A 18 14.66 16.25 -1.56
N PRO A 19 15.61 15.57 -2.23
CA PRO A 19 16.66 16.23 -2.99
C PRO A 19 16.13 17.19 -4.04
N GLU A 20 16.86 18.29 -4.28
CA GLU A 20 16.50 19.23 -5.35
C GLU A 20 16.41 18.55 -6.72
N GLY A 21 15.43 18.95 -7.52
CA GLY A 21 15.21 18.43 -8.86
C GLY A 21 14.51 17.07 -8.94
N LEU A 22 14.17 16.43 -7.80
CA LEU A 22 13.41 15.17 -7.79
C LEU A 22 11.90 15.44 -7.68
N PRO A 23 11.09 15.20 -8.73
CA PRO A 23 9.65 15.39 -8.66
C PRO A 23 9.00 14.33 -7.76
N VAL A 24 8.12 14.77 -6.86
CA VAL A 24 7.32 13.88 -6.01
C VAL A 24 5.84 14.16 -6.26
N SER A 25 5.11 13.10 -6.57
CA SER A 25 3.64 13.14 -6.65
C SER A 25 3.07 12.21 -5.59
N THR A 26 1.98 12.64 -4.95
CA THR A 26 1.29 11.84 -3.93
C THR A 26 -0.16 11.68 -4.32
N VAL A 27 -0.70 10.46 -4.14
CA VAL A 27 -2.10 10.13 -4.42
C VAL A 27 -2.71 9.56 -3.16
N ALA A 28 -3.82 10.16 -2.71
CA ALA A 28 -4.56 9.66 -1.56
C ALA A 28 -5.52 8.56 -2.01
N MET A 29 -5.14 7.29 -1.80
CA MET A 29 -5.99 6.12 -2.11
C MET A 29 -7.19 5.94 -1.17
N SER A 30 -7.68 7.02 -0.56
CA SER A 30 -8.86 7.01 0.32
C SER A 30 -10.18 7.13 -0.45
N ASP A 31 -10.12 7.56 -1.71
CA ASP A 31 -11.26 7.45 -2.62
C ASP A 31 -11.33 6.01 -3.17
N GLU A 32 -12.50 5.40 -3.08
CA GLU A 32 -12.74 4.03 -3.54
C GLU A 32 -12.63 3.93 -5.07
N TYR A 33 -12.95 5.02 -5.78
CA TYR A 33 -12.97 5.13 -7.24
C TYR A 33 -11.74 5.83 -7.83
N ASP A 34 -10.66 6.00 -7.06
CA ASP A 34 -9.41 6.54 -7.57
C ASP A 34 -8.86 5.61 -8.68
N PRO A 35 -8.60 6.10 -9.90
CA PRO A 35 -8.18 5.26 -11.02
C PRO A 35 -6.83 4.58 -10.80
N VAL A 36 -5.92 5.22 -10.04
CA VAL A 36 -4.63 4.63 -9.66
C VAL A 36 -4.84 3.55 -8.60
N GLY A 37 -5.68 3.81 -7.61
CA GLY A 37 -6.07 2.81 -6.60
C GLY A 37 -6.75 1.59 -7.22
N MET A 38 -7.64 1.79 -8.19
CA MET A 38 -8.28 0.71 -8.95
C MET A 38 -7.26 -0.08 -9.78
N TRP A 39 -6.34 0.60 -10.48
CA TRP A 39 -5.29 -0.07 -11.25
C TRP A 39 -4.35 -0.89 -10.36
N LEU A 40 -3.94 -0.33 -9.21
CA LEU A 40 -3.07 -1.02 -8.25
C LEU A 40 -3.76 -2.26 -7.66
N ARG A 41 -5.05 -2.20 -7.31
CA ARG A 41 -5.79 -3.40 -6.84
C ARG A 41 -5.85 -4.50 -7.89
N ALA A 42 -5.95 -4.14 -9.17
CA ALA A 42 -6.04 -5.11 -10.26
C ALA A 42 -4.67 -5.70 -10.68
N ASN A 43 -3.58 -4.93 -10.53
CA ASN A 43 -2.29 -5.29 -11.13
C ASN A 43 -1.16 -5.51 -10.10
N ALA A 44 -1.29 -5.01 -8.88
CA ALA A 44 -0.29 -5.22 -7.84
C ALA A 44 -0.56 -6.51 -7.08
N ARG A 45 0.47 -7.35 -6.96
CA ARG A 45 0.42 -8.44 -5.97
C ARG A 45 0.52 -7.82 -4.58
N PRO A 46 -0.34 -8.19 -3.63
CA PRO A 46 -0.17 -7.77 -2.25
C PRO A 46 1.22 -8.18 -1.75
N PHE A 47 1.94 -7.25 -1.12
CA PHE A 47 3.21 -7.55 -0.45
C PHE A 47 3.05 -7.54 1.08
N TYR A 48 1.93 -7.00 1.56
CA TYR A 48 1.58 -6.85 2.95
C TYR A 48 0.12 -7.25 3.14
N ASP A 49 -0.12 -8.17 4.05
CA ASP A 49 -1.46 -8.58 4.47
C ASP A 49 -1.70 -8.06 5.89
N ARG A 50 -2.66 -7.13 6.02
CA ARG A 50 -3.02 -6.54 7.32
C ARG A 50 -3.69 -7.56 8.22
N GLU A 51 -4.48 -8.47 7.66
CA GLU A 51 -5.21 -9.48 8.44
C GLU A 51 -4.26 -10.54 9.02
N ALA A 52 -3.14 -10.79 8.34
CA ALA A 52 -2.04 -11.62 8.87
C ALA A 52 -1.39 -11.03 10.15
N HIS A 53 -1.58 -9.73 10.42
CA HIS A 53 -1.08 -9.04 11.61
C HIS A 53 -2.18 -8.67 12.62
N ALA A 54 -3.45 -9.01 12.36
CA ALA A 54 -4.52 -8.81 13.33
C ALA A 54 -4.33 -9.75 14.55
N PRO A 55 -4.69 -9.33 15.77
CA PRO A 55 -4.67 -10.20 16.94
C PRO A 55 -5.51 -11.46 16.66
N ALA A 56 -4.92 -12.63 16.92
CA ALA A 56 -5.41 -13.92 16.44
C ALA A 56 -6.90 -14.17 16.78
N GLY A 57 -7.77 -14.00 15.78
CA GLY A 57 -9.06 -14.66 15.70
C GLY A 57 -8.90 -16.09 15.12
N PRO A 58 -9.98 -16.88 15.04
CA PRO A 58 -9.93 -18.21 14.44
C PRO A 58 -9.33 -18.14 13.02
N PRO A 59 -8.42 -19.07 12.67
CA PRO A 59 -7.62 -18.95 11.46
C PRO A 59 -8.51 -18.92 10.21
N PRO A 60 -8.32 -17.96 9.29
CA PRO A 60 -8.96 -18.03 7.99
C PRO A 60 -8.47 -19.27 7.24
N LEU A 61 -9.37 -19.88 6.45
CA LEU A 61 -9.03 -20.96 5.53
C LEU A 61 -7.84 -20.53 4.65
N ALA A 62 -6.77 -21.31 4.68
CA ALA A 62 -5.50 -20.98 4.05
C ALA A 62 -5.68 -20.52 2.59
N ALA A 63 -5.47 -19.24 2.33
CA ALA A 63 -5.27 -18.74 0.99
C ALA A 63 -3.93 -19.28 0.44
N PRO A 64 -3.85 -19.63 -0.86
CA PRO A 64 -2.64 -20.19 -1.45
C PRO A 64 -1.44 -19.27 -1.20
N GLY A 65 -0.38 -19.87 -0.64
CA GLY A 65 0.76 -19.17 -0.03
C GLY A 65 1.48 -18.19 -0.94
N TYR A 66 1.96 -17.12 -0.31
CA TYR A 66 2.81 -16.09 -0.91
C TYR A 66 4.15 -16.67 -1.38
N GLY A 67 4.39 -16.63 -2.69
CA GLY A 67 5.69 -16.93 -3.31
C GLY A 67 5.83 -16.21 -4.65
N TYR A 68 7.01 -15.66 -4.93
CA TYR A 68 7.38 -15.24 -6.27
C TYR A 68 7.50 -16.49 -7.15
N PRO A 69 6.96 -16.53 -8.39
CA PRO A 69 7.27 -17.63 -9.29
C PRO A 69 8.79 -17.65 -9.52
N PRO A 70 9.45 -18.83 -9.53
CA PRO A 70 10.86 -18.92 -9.84
C PRO A 70 11.09 -18.31 -11.23
N GLN A 71 12.03 -17.38 -11.34
CA GLN A 71 12.40 -16.83 -12.64
C GLN A 71 12.91 -17.99 -13.52
N PRO A 72 12.32 -18.20 -14.71
CA PRO A 72 12.88 -19.17 -15.65
C PRO A 72 14.26 -18.68 -16.08
N ARG A 73 15.26 -19.57 -16.02
CA ARG A 73 16.58 -19.35 -16.60
C ARG A 73 16.51 -19.37 -18.12
#